data_AF-A0A8H3DUY2-F1
#
_entry.id   AF-A0A8H3DUY2-F1
#
_cell.length_a   1.000
_cell.length_b   1.000
_cell.length_c   1.000
_cell.angle_alpha   90.00
_cell.angle_beta   90.00
_cell.angle_gamma   90.00
#
_symmetry.space_group_name_H-M   'P 1'
#
loop_
_entity.id
_entity.type
_entity.pdbx_description
1 polymer ?
#
loop_
_entity_poly.entity_id
_entity_poly.type
_entity_poly.pdbx_seq_one_letter_code
_entity_poly.pdbx_strand_id
1 'polypeptide(L)'
;MSFPPPKPQVPNAPTSTDPQEVLPSHDFIGAIIKLQVNDMVLRISEPQIYKFASLKKLVEDARKADPHNPTLTITVRDSSEIASDFLNTFRLFNNLAELVDSSTESLISAALISTKYDYPKLRTLCIQELERRDLGVIERLQIGRTLGLTSWEDRACKELSERAEMITREEMLALGVDAYFQVASAREKQLRDERYPPKPAPKWRLGIE
;
A
#
# COMPACT_ATOMS: atom_id res chain seq x y z
N MET A 1 -50.41 -55.30 -12.98
CA MET A 1 -49.21 -54.62 -13.51
C MET A 1 -48.44 -55.60 -14.40
N SER A 2 -48.50 -55.42 -15.72
CA SER A 2 -47.52 -55.97 -16.67
C SER A 2 -47.88 -55.46 -18.06
N PHE A 3 -47.08 -54.53 -18.58
CA PHE A 3 -47.12 -54.12 -19.98
C PHE A 3 -46.16 -55.02 -20.77
N PRO A 4 -46.50 -55.40 -22.03
CA PRO A 4 -45.58 -56.15 -22.88
C PRO A 4 -44.46 -55.23 -23.42
N PRO A 5 -43.28 -55.78 -23.75
CA PRO A 5 -42.17 -54.98 -24.26
C PRO A 5 -42.34 -54.70 -25.77
N PRO A 6 -41.97 -53.51 -26.27
CA PRO A 6 -41.76 -53.31 -27.69
C PRO A 6 -40.41 -53.88 -28.16
N LYS A 7 -40.44 -54.48 -29.35
CA LYS A 7 -39.34 -55.13 -30.09
C LYS A 7 -38.24 -54.15 -30.53
N PRO A 8 -37.03 -54.65 -30.86
CA PRO A 8 -35.89 -53.83 -31.24
C PRO A 8 -36.02 -53.31 -32.68
N GLN A 9 -35.62 -52.05 -32.89
CA GLN A 9 -35.30 -51.49 -34.20
C GLN A 9 -33.92 -50.81 -34.15
N VAL A 10 -33.00 -51.39 -34.91
CA VAL A 10 -31.79 -50.78 -35.51
C VAL A 10 -32.21 -50.53 -36.99
N PRO A 11 -31.65 -49.60 -37.81
CA PRO A 11 -30.36 -48.91 -37.73
C PRO A 11 -30.41 -47.41 -38.13
N ASN A 12 -29.28 -46.70 -38.00
CA ASN A 12 -28.69 -45.85 -39.07
C ASN A 12 -27.62 -44.90 -38.47
N ALA A 13 -26.36 -45.15 -38.85
CA ALA A 13 -25.38 -44.09 -39.14
C ALA A 13 -25.30 -44.02 -40.68
N PRO A 14 -25.08 -42.86 -41.32
CA PRO A 14 -23.80 -42.16 -41.19
C PRO A 14 -23.82 -40.62 -41.29
N THR A 15 -22.75 -40.03 -40.75
CA THR A 15 -22.09 -38.76 -41.13
C THR A 15 -22.93 -37.50 -41.35
N SER A 16 -22.84 -36.56 -40.41
CA SER A 16 -22.77 -35.13 -40.74
C SER A 16 -21.67 -34.51 -39.89
N THR A 17 -20.60 -34.14 -40.56
CA THR A 17 -19.51 -33.29 -40.08
C THR A 17 -20.11 -31.94 -39.72
N ASP A 18 -20.27 -31.67 -38.43
CA ASP A 18 -20.42 -30.31 -37.94
C ASP A 18 -19.05 -29.88 -37.41
N PRO A 19 -18.48 -28.74 -37.83
CA PRO A 19 -17.28 -28.23 -37.20
C PRO A 19 -17.62 -28.03 -35.73
N GLN A 20 -16.89 -28.70 -34.83
CA GLN A 20 -16.84 -28.24 -33.46
C GLN A 20 -16.37 -26.78 -33.54
N GLU A 21 -17.31 -25.86 -33.41
CA GLU A 21 -17.06 -24.55 -32.85
C GLU A 21 -16.36 -24.83 -31.53
N VAL A 22 -15.03 -24.82 -31.57
CA VAL A 22 -14.19 -24.68 -30.41
C VAL A 22 -14.61 -23.35 -29.84
N LEU A 23 -15.59 -23.37 -28.93
CA LEU A 23 -15.88 -22.24 -28.09
C LEU A 23 -14.52 -21.79 -27.56
N PRO A 24 -14.15 -20.50 -27.70
CA PRO A 24 -12.99 -20.02 -26.99
C PRO A 24 -13.29 -20.25 -25.51
N SER A 25 -12.63 -21.26 -24.92
CA SER A 25 -12.63 -21.41 -23.47
C SER A 25 -11.93 -20.14 -22.98
N HIS A 26 -12.74 -19.24 -22.48
CA HIS A 26 -12.22 -18.12 -21.73
C HIS A 26 -11.84 -18.72 -20.39
N ASP A 27 -10.62 -19.26 -20.33
CA ASP A 27 -9.99 -19.64 -19.08
C ASP A 27 -9.82 -18.35 -18.26
N PHE A 28 -10.86 -17.99 -17.52
CA PHE A 28 -10.78 -17.02 -16.43
C PHE A 28 -10.06 -17.62 -15.20
N ILE A 29 -9.28 -18.70 -15.38
CA ILE A 29 -8.29 -19.17 -14.43
C ILE A 29 -7.03 -18.35 -14.69
N GLY A 30 -7.04 -17.10 -14.23
CA GLY A 30 -5.88 -16.21 -14.34
C GLY A 30 -4.63 -16.93 -13.87
N ALA A 31 -3.61 -17.00 -14.72
CA ALA A 31 -2.41 -17.77 -14.44
C ALA A 31 -1.85 -17.38 -13.06
N ILE A 32 -1.54 -18.38 -12.24
CA ILE A 32 -0.91 -18.15 -10.94
C ILE A 32 0.57 -17.92 -11.19
N ILE A 33 1.06 -16.76 -10.79
CA ILE A 33 2.45 -16.39 -10.86
C ILE A 33 3.10 -16.68 -9.51
N LYS A 34 4.26 -17.33 -9.54
CA LYS A 34 5.10 -17.51 -8.37
C LYS A 34 5.99 -16.28 -8.22
N LEU A 35 5.73 -15.47 -7.21
CA LEU A 35 6.62 -14.38 -6.83
C LEU A 35 7.56 -14.90 -5.74
N GLN A 36 8.82 -15.11 -6.10
CA GLN A 36 9.88 -15.44 -5.16
C GLN A 36 10.51 -14.15 -4.64
N VAL A 37 10.42 -13.93 -3.33
CA VAL A 37 11.02 -12.80 -2.63
C VAL A 37 12.03 -13.36 -1.64
N ASN A 38 13.32 -13.21 -1.95
CA ASN A 38 14.39 -13.89 -1.20
C ASN A 38 14.10 -15.41 -1.09
N ASP A 39 13.94 -15.94 0.13
CA ASP A 39 13.64 -17.35 0.41
C ASP A 39 12.13 -17.63 0.52
N MET A 40 11.27 -16.62 0.40
CA MET A 40 9.81 -16.75 0.46
C MET A 40 9.22 -16.86 -0.95
N VAL A 41 8.21 -17.72 -1.12
CA VAL A 41 7.45 -17.83 -2.38
C VAL A 41 5.98 -17.54 -2.14
N LEU A 42 5.46 -16.53 -2.84
CA LEU A 42 4.04 -16.18 -2.86
C LEU A 42 3.40 -16.65 -4.17
N ARG A 43 2.16 -17.11 -4.08
CA ARG A 43 1.33 -17.47 -5.24
C ARG A 43 0.26 -16.39 -5.42
N ILE A 44 0.34 -15.65 -6.51
CA ILE A 44 -0.51 -14.48 -6.75
C ILE A 44 -1.11 -14.61 -8.14
N SER A 45 -2.38 -14.22 -8.29
CA SER A 45 -3.00 -14.23 -9.61
C SER A 45 -2.42 -13.14 -10.51
N GLU A 46 -2.25 -13.44 -11.80
CA GLU A 46 -1.75 -12.50 -12.80
C GLU A 46 -2.50 -11.15 -12.82
N PRO A 47 -3.86 -11.10 -12.73
CA PRO A 47 -4.59 -9.84 -12.66
C PRO A 47 -4.25 -8.98 -11.43
N GLN A 48 -3.81 -9.58 -10.33
CA GLN A 48 -3.37 -8.84 -9.14
C GLN A 48 -1.96 -8.29 -9.32
N ILE A 49 -1.03 -9.09 -9.85
CA ILE A 49 0.34 -8.63 -10.14
C ILE A 49 0.33 -7.47 -11.13
N TYR A 50 -0.55 -7.51 -12.14
CA TYR A 50 -0.58 -6.52 -13.22
C TYR A 50 -0.96 -5.10 -12.77
N LYS A 51 -1.48 -4.96 -11.54
CA LYS A 51 -1.77 -3.67 -10.93
C LYS A 51 -0.51 -2.95 -10.44
N PHE A 52 0.59 -3.70 -10.24
CA PHE A 52 1.91 -3.18 -9.91
C PHE A 52 2.71 -3.06 -11.21
N ALA A 53 2.91 -1.85 -11.73
CA ALA A 53 3.48 -1.68 -13.07
C ALA A 53 4.90 -2.27 -13.20
N SER A 54 5.71 -2.14 -12.14
CA SER A 54 7.05 -2.72 -12.10
C SER A 54 7.02 -4.26 -12.05
N LEU A 55 6.11 -4.88 -11.29
CA LEU A 55 5.98 -6.34 -11.30
C LEU A 55 5.38 -6.86 -12.61
N LYS A 56 4.43 -6.13 -13.20
CA LYS A 56 3.89 -6.43 -14.53
C LYS A 56 5.00 -6.54 -15.57
N LYS A 57 5.94 -5.58 -15.58
CA LYS A 57 7.09 -5.61 -16.48
C LYS A 57 7.95 -6.86 -16.27
N LEU A 58 8.22 -7.24 -15.01
CA LEU A 58 8.96 -8.48 -14.71
C LEU A 58 8.24 -9.73 -15.24
N VAL A 59 6.91 -9.76 -15.17
CA VAL A 59 6.11 -10.85 -15.74
C VAL A 59 6.22 -10.87 -17.26
N GLU A 60 6.06 -9.72 -17.91
CA GLU A 60 6.16 -9.61 -19.37
C GLU A 60 7.54 -10.02 -19.89
N ASP A 61 8.61 -9.63 -19.19
CA ASP A 61 9.98 -9.98 -19.57
C ASP A 61 10.27 -11.48 -19.33
N ALA A 62 9.77 -12.06 -18.25
CA ALA A 62 9.88 -13.50 -18.01
C ALA A 62 9.06 -14.33 -19.02
N ARG A 63 7.88 -13.86 -19.44
CA ARG A 63 7.07 -14.50 -20.51
C ARG A 63 7.76 -14.49 -21.86
N LYS A 64 8.50 -13.41 -22.20
CA LYS A 64 9.28 -13.35 -23.44
C LYS A 64 10.43 -14.36 -23.44
N ALA A 65 11.04 -14.58 -22.27
CA ALA A 65 12.14 -15.53 -22.12
C ALA A 65 11.66 -16.99 -22.18
N ASP A 66 10.47 -17.28 -21.64
CA ASP A 66 9.90 -18.63 -21.60
C ASP A 66 8.38 -18.63 -21.93
N PRO A 67 8.01 -18.56 -23.22
CA PRO A 67 6.61 -18.42 -23.64
C PRO A 67 5.71 -19.62 -23.32
N HIS A 68 6.29 -20.80 -23.14
CA HIS A 68 5.57 -22.06 -22.98
C HIS A 68 5.42 -22.51 -21.53
N ASN A 69 5.95 -21.75 -20.57
CA ASN A 69 5.87 -22.12 -19.17
C ASN A 69 4.52 -21.74 -18.56
N PRO A 70 3.69 -22.72 -18.17
CA PRO A 70 2.38 -22.46 -17.59
C PRO A 70 2.46 -21.90 -16.17
N THR A 71 3.63 -21.98 -15.50
CA THR A 71 3.83 -21.51 -14.13
C THR A 71 5.04 -20.58 -14.07
N LEU A 72 4.81 -19.34 -14.49
CA LEU A 72 5.82 -18.31 -14.48
C LEU A 72 6.30 -18.00 -13.06
N THR A 73 7.62 -17.94 -12.88
CA THR A 73 8.24 -17.51 -11.64
C THR A 73 9.00 -16.20 -11.87
N ILE A 74 8.68 -15.18 -11.09
CA ILE A 74 9.45 -13.93 -11.05
C ILE A 74 10.18 -13.85 -9.71
N THR A 75 11.41 -13.36 -9.73
CA THR A 75 12.25 -13.26 -8.53
C THR A 75 12.56 -11.81 -8.20
N VAL A 76 12.37 -11.46 -6.93
CA VAL A 76 12.75 -10.19 -6.33
C VAL A 76 13.77 -10.49 -5.23
N ARG A 77 14.91 -9.79 -5.26
CA ARG A 77 15.95 -9.88 -4.22
C ARG A 77 16.18 -8.50 -3.63
N ASP A 78 16.02 -8.39 -2.32
CA ASP A 78 16.16 -7.13 -1.59
C ASP A 78 16.45 -7.40 -0.09
N SER A 79 16.21 -6.43 0.79
CA SER A 79 16.27 -6.64 2.24
C SER A 79 15.37 -7.79 2.70
N SER A 80 15.67 -8.38 3.86
CA SER A 80 14.83 -9.44 4.45
C SER A 80 13.42 -8.96 4.81
N GLU A 81 13.27 -7.68 5.15
CA GLU A 81 12.00 -7.05 5.57
C GLU A 81 10.99 -6.97 4.41
N ILE A 82 11.47 -6.90 3.16
CA ILE A 82 10.57 -6.80 2.00
C ILE A 82 9.66 -8.04 1.88
N ALA A 83 10.09 -9.20 2.38
CA ALA A 83 9.32 -10.43 2.33
C ALA A 83 8.06 -10.31 3.21
N SER A 84 8.22 -9.81 4.44
CA SER A 84 7.07 -9.51 5.31
C SER A 84 6.18 -8.43 4.70
N ASP A 85 6.77 -7.38 4.11
CA ASP A 85 6.00 -6.31 3.50
C ASP A 85 5.14 -6.82 2.33
N PHE A 86 5.70 -7.66 1.47
CA PHE A 86 4.96 -8.31 0.39
C PHE A 86 3.84 -9.20 0.92
N LEU A 87 4.12 -10.01 1.94
CA LEU A 87 3.10 -10.88 2.55
C LEU A 87 1.95 -10.08 3.13
N ASN A 88 2.24 -9.03 3.90
CA ASN A 88 1.26 -8.12 4.47
C ASN A 88 0.45 -7.41 3.38
N THR A 89 1.14 -6.93 2.34
CA THR A 89 0.51 -6.25 1.19
C THR A 89 -0.47 -7.17 0.48
N PHE A 90 -0.08 -8.39 0.12
CA PHE A 90 -0.96 -9.29 -0.64
C PHE A 90 -2.08 -9.88 0.21
N ARG A 91 -1.88 -10.07 1.53
CA ARG A 91 -2.97 -10.39 2.46
C ARG A 91 -4.03 -9.29 2.50
N LEU A 92 -3.58 -8.05 2.68
CA LEU A 92 -4.44 -6.86 2.67
C LEU A 92 -5.13 -6.69 1.31
N PHE A 93 -4.42 -6.96 0.22
CA PHE A 93 -4.95 -6.81 -1.13
C PHE A 93 -6.05 -7.83 -1.47
N ASN A 94 -5.96 -9.05 -0.93
CA ASN A 94 -6.99 -10.07 -1.08
C ASN A 94 -8.27 -9.71 -0.32
N ASN A 95 -8.14 -8.99 0.79
CA ASN A 95 -9.24 -8.58 1.65
C ASN A 95 -9.45 -7.07 1.60
N LEU A 96 -9.41 -6.47 0.41
CA LEU A 96 -9.49 -5.01 0.27
C LEU A 96 -10.82 -4.42 0.80
N ALA A 97 -11.86 -5.24 0.94
CA ALA A 97 -13.13 -4.87 1.59
C ALA A 97 -12.98 -4.64 3.11
N GLU A 98 -11.99 -5.27 3.75
CA GLU A 98 -11.67 -5.20 5.17
C GLU A 98 -10.45 -4.30 5.43
N LEU A 99 -10.15 -3.38 4.50
CA LEU A 99 -9.00 -2.47 4.62
C LEU A 99 -9.07 -1.61 5.89
N VAL A 100 -10.29 -1.27 6.32
CA VAL A 100 -10.57 -0.52 7.56
C VAL A 100 -10.08 -1.29 8.80
N ASP A 101 -10.20 -2.62 8.80
CA ASP A 101 -9.83 -3.48 9.94
C ASP A 101 -8.37 -3.93 9.89
N SER A 102 -7.63 -3.56 8.84
CA SER A 102 -6.22 -3.92 8.69
C SER A 102 -5.34 -3.27 9.77
N SER A 103 -4.22 -3.89 10.13
CA SER A 103 -3.28 -3.29 11.07
C SER A 103 -2.54 -2.09 10.46
N THR A 104 -2.10 -1.15 11.31
CA THR A 104 -1.23 -0.03 10.88
C THR A 104 0.01 -0.54 10.15
N GLU A 105 0.64 -1.61 10.65
CA GLU A 105 1.79 -2.27 10.02
C GLU A 105 1.48 -2.77 8.60
N SER A 106 0.30 -3.38 8.40
CA SER A 106 -0.12 -3.87 7.09
C SER A 106 -0.34 -2.73 6.10
N LEU A 107 -0.92 -1.62 6.56
CA LEU A 107 -1.11 -0.41 5.74
C LEU A 107 0.22 0.23 5.36
N ILE A 108 1.18 0.30 6.29
CA ILE A 108 2.55 0.78 6.03
C ILE A 108 3.23 -0.13 4.99
N SER A 109 3.21 -1.45 5.21
CA SER A 109 3.76 -2.45 4.29
C SER A 109 3.19 -2.29 2.88
N ALA A 110 1.86 -2.19 2.76
CA ALA A 110 1.17 -2.01 1.50
C ALA A 110 1.50 -0.68 0.84
N ALA A 111 1.62 0.41 1.61
CA ALA A 111 2.06 1.70 1.09
C ALA A 111 3.51 1.66 0.59
N LEU A 112 4.43 0.96 1.27
CA LEU A 112 5.82 0.80 0.84
C LEU A 112 5.91 -0.01 -0.46
N ILE A 113 5.30 -1.19 -0.53
CA ILE A 113 5.30 -2.04 -1.73
C ILE A 113 4.62 -1.34 -2.89
N SER A 114 3.47 -0.68 -2.67
CA SER A 114 2.80 0.07 -3.73
C SER A 114 3.60 1.27 -4.24
N THR A 115 4.48 1.86 -3.42
CA THR A 115 5.40 2.90 -3.87
C THR A 115 6.52 2.30 -4.69
N LYS A 116 7.15 1.24 -4.17
CA LYS A 116 8.31 0.60 -4.78
C LYS A 116 8.00 -0.09 -6.11
N TYR A 117 6.79 -0.61 -6.26
CA TYR A 117 6.37 -1.38 -7.43
C TYR A 117 5.28 -0.69 -8.26
N ASP A 118 5.15 0.63 -8.12
CA ASP A 118 4.30 1.49 -8.94
C ASP A 118 2.83 1.06 -8.98
N TYR A 119 2.19 1.08 -7.82
CA TYR A 119 0.75 0.97 -7.69
C TYR A 119 0.13 2.15 -6.93
N PRO A 120 0.08 3.36 -7.54
CA PRO A 120 -0.31 4.59 -6.85
C PRO A 120 -1.70 4.53 -6.19
N LYS A 121 -2.65 3.83 -6.79
CA LYS A 121 -4.01 3.68 -6.23
C LYS A 121 -4.00 2.99 -4.86
N LEU A 122 -3.20 1.92 -4.70
CA LEU A 122 -3.08 1.24 -3.40
C LEU A 122 -2.36 2.13 -2.39
N ARG A 123 -1.29 2.84 -2.80
CA ARG A 123 -0.59 3.79 -1.93
C ARG A 123 -1.55 4.84 -1.37
N THR A 124 -2.34 5.47 -2.24
CA THR A 124 -3.31 6.50 -1.82
C THR A 124 -4.35 5.94 -0.86
N LEU A 125 -4.90 4.75 -1.13
CA LEU A 125 -5.86 4.10 -0.23
C LEU A 125 -5.25 3.82 1.14
N CYS A 126 -4.03 3.27 1.20
CA CYS A 126 -3.36 3.00 2.46
C CYS A 126 -3.08 4.27 3.25
N ILE A 127 -2.64 5.36 2.60
CA ILE A 127 -2.44 6.65 3.26
C ILE A 127 -3.76 7.21 3.78
N GLN A 128 -4.83 7.17 3.00
CA GLN A 128 -6.15 7.65 3.43
C GLN A 128 -6.66 6.89 4.67
N GLU A 129 -6.48 5.57 4.71
CA GLU A 129 -6.85 4.78 5.88
C GLU A 129 -5.96 5.07 7.08
N LEU A 130 -4.65 5.30 6.88
CA LEU A 130 -3.75 5.74 7.95
C LEU A 130 -4.14 7.12 8.50
N GLU A 131 -4.59 8.07 7.65
CA GLU A 131 -5.07 9.40 8.10
C GLU A 131 -6.33 9.31 8.96
N ARG A 132 -7.14 8.27 8.78
CA ARG A 132 -8.37 8.05 9.57
C ARG A 132 -8.09 7.43 10.94
N ARG A 133 -6.89 6.92 11.18
CA ARG A 133 -6.54 6.30 12.46
C ARG A 133 -6.20 7.35 13.50
N ASP A 134 -6.53 7.03 14.74
CA ASP A 134 -6.15 7.82 15.92
C ASP A 134 -4.68 7.56 16.27
N LEU A 135 -3.79 8.10 15.44
CA LEU A 135 -2.34 7.93 15.56
C LEU A 135 -1.76 9.06 16.41
N GLY A 136 -0.98 8.68 17.42
CA GLY A 136 -0.22 9.63 18.25
C GLY A 136 0.75 10.48 17.41
N VAL A 137 1.14 11.64 17.94
CA VAL A 137 2.02 12.59 17.23
C VAL A 137 3.33 11.94 16.77
N ILE A 138 3.94 11.11 17.63
CA ILE A 138 5.17 10.39 17.31
C ILE A 138 4.97 9.26 16.31
N GLU A 139 3.85 8.55 16.39
CA GLU A 139 3.52 7.50 15.44
C GLU A 139 3.32 8.11 14.04
N ARG A 140 2.58 9.22 13.93
CA ARG A 140 2.43 9.97 12.67
C ARG A 140 3.76 10.47 12.12
N LEU A 141 4.65 10.98 12.98
CA LEU A 141 5.99 11.40 12.58
C LEU A 141 6.78 10.24 11.96
N GLN A 142 6.81 9.09 12.65
CA GLN A 142 7.55 7.90 12.20
C GLN A 142 6.98 7.34 10.90
N ILE A 143 5.65 7.20 10.81
CA ILE A 143 4.96 6.74 9.59
C ILE A 143 5.21 7.71 8.45
N GLY A 144 5.12 9.01 8.72
CA GLY A 144 5.36 10.07 7.76
C GLY A 144 6.75 9.94 7.14
N ARG A 145 7.79 9.76 7.96
CA ARG A 145 9.17 9.55 7.47
C ARG A 145 9.31 8.25 6.68
N THR A 146 8.79 7.14 7.20
CA THR A 146 8.83 5.83 6.54
C THR A 146 8.19 5.87 5.16
N LEU A 147 7.08 6.60 5.01
CA LEU A 147 6.35 6.71 3.75
C LEU A 147 6.75 7.92 2.89
N GLY A 148 7.67 8.77 3.34
CA GLY A 148 8.09 9.99 2.66
C GLY A 148 7.01 11.08 2.61
N LEU A 149 6.15 11.18 3.62
CA LEU A 149 5.07 12.17 3.75
C LEU A 149 5.54 13.37 4.59
N THR A 150 6.22 14.33 3.95
CA THR A 150 6.76 15.53 4.63
C THR A 150 5.67 16.33 5.35
N SER A 151 4.46 16.42 4.78
CA SER A 151 3.34 17.12 5.41
C SER A 151 2.87 16.50 6.72
N TRP A 152 3.12 15.20 6.94
CA TRP A 152 2.84 14.55 8.22
C TRP A 152 3.89 14.90 9.27
N GLU A 153 5.15 14.90 8.86
CA GLU A 153 6.26 15.32 9.71
C GLU A 153 6.12 16.79 10.12
N ASP A 154 5.82 17.69 9.18
CA ASP A 154 5.61 19.11 9.46
C ASP A 154 4.47 19.33 10.46
N ARG A 155 3.34 18.61 10.29
CA ARG A 155 2.21 18.66 11.23
C ARG A 155 2.60 18.17 12.61
N ALA A 156 3.31 17.05 12.71
CA ALA A 156 3.76 16.51 13.98
C ALA A 156 4.74 17.45 14.70
N CYS A 157 5.72 18.01 13.98
CA CYS A 157 6.65 19.00 14.52
C CYS A 157 5.92 20.26 15.00
N LYS A 158 4.94 20.75 14.22
CA LYS A 158 4.12 21.89 14.61
C LYS A 158 3.34 21.63 15.90
N GLU A 159 2.64 20.50 15.99
CA GLU A 159 1.89 20.12 17.19
C GLU A 159 2.79 20.01 18.43
N LEU A 160 3.99 19.41 18.29
CA LEU A 160 4.98 19.34 19.36
C LEU A 160 5.53 20.73 19.74
N SER A 161 5.59 21.67 18.81
CA SER A 161 6.04 23.04 19.09
C SER A 161 4.99 23.90 19.78
N GLU A 162 3.71 23.65 19.55
CA GLU A 162 2.60 24.49 20.06
C GLU A 162 2.05 24.01 21.42
N ARG A 163 2.26 22.75 21.78
CA ARG A 163 1.72 22.17 23.03
C ARG A 163 2.41 22.69 24.29
N ALA A 164 1.70 22.75 25.42
CA ALA A 164 2.28 23.26 26.67
C ALA A 164 3.26 22.28 27.33
N GLU A 165 3.03 20.98 27.18
CA GLU A 165 3.79 19.93 27.84
C GLU A 165 5.23 19.84 27.31
N MET A 166 6.15 19.38 28.16
CA MET A 166 7.56 19.22 27.80
C MET A 166 7.75 18.10 26.79
N ILE A 167 8.71 18.30 25.86
CA ILE A 167 9.18 17.25 24.96
C ILE A 167 9.80 16.12 25.78
N THR A 168 9.28 14.90 25.60
CA THR A 168 9.81 13.73 26.31
C THR A 168 11.08 13.21 25.64
N ARG A 169 11.79 12.31 26.34
CA ARG A 169 12.99 11.66 25.78
C ARG A 169 12.64 10.85 24.54
N GLU A 170 11.52 10.14 24.57
CA GLU A 170 11.02 9.29 23.48
C GLU A 170 10.73 10.14 22.23
N GLU A 171 10.06 11.28 22.43
CA GLU A 171 9.77 12.23 21.36
C GLU A 171 11.05 12.87 20.78
N MET A 172 12.00 13.25 21.64
CA MET A 172 13.30 13.76 21.20
C MET A 172 14.05 12.74 20.35
N LEU A 173 14.07 11.47 20.77
CA LEU A 173 14.70 10.38 20.00
C LEU A 173 14.00 10.16 18.66
N ALA A 174 12.66 10.21 18.63
CA ALA A 174 11.91 10.05 17.40
C ALA A 174 12.08 11.23 16.44
N LEU A 175 12.17 12.46 16.93
CA LEU A 175 12.44 13.67 16.14
C LEU A 175 13.83 13.62 15.50
N GLY A 176 14.83 13.12 16.23
CA GLY A 176 16.22 13.31 15.87
C GLY A 176 16.68 14.74 16.15
N VAL A 177 18.00 14.96 16.08
CA VAL A 177 18.65 16.16 16.61
C VAL A 177 18.15 17.44 15.93
N ASP A 178 18.08 17.45 14.60
CA ASP A 178 17.75 18.67 13.85
C ASP A 178 16.29 19.10 14.05
N ALA A 179 15.35 18.16 13.91
CA ALA A 179 13.93 18.46 14.11
C ALA A 179 13.63 18.83 15.57
N TYR A 180 14.32 18.18 16.53
CA TYR A 180 14.23 18.57 17.93
C TYR A 180 14.70 20.02 18.15
N PHE A 181 15.84 20.42 17.58
CA PHE A 181 16.35 21.78 17.72
C PHE A 181 15.37 22.81 17.14
N GLN A 182 14.74 22.50 16.01
CA GLN A 182 13.71 23.37 15.41
C GLN A 182 12.48 23.51 16.31
N VAL A 183 11.95 22.39 16.83
CA VAL A 183 10.81 22.38 17.75
C VAL A 183 11.14 23.16 19.03
N ALA A 184 12.30 22.91 19.64
CA ALA A 184 12.74 23.60 20.85
C ALA A 184 12.91 25.11 20.63
N SER A 185 13.52 25.50 19.51
CA SER A 185 13.72 26.92 19.15
C SER A 185 12.37 27.63 18.91
N ALA A 186 11.41 26.96 18.27
CA ALA A 186 10.07 27.49 18.08
C ALA A 186 9.36 27.72 19.41
N ARG A 187 9.43 26.75 20.33
CA ARG A 187 8.86 26.86 21.69
C ARG A 187 9.48 28.01 22.49
N GLU A 188 10.80 28.13 22.47
CA GLU A 188 11.50 29.22 23.17
C GLU A 188 11.09 30.58 22.62
N LYS A 189 11.02 30.72 21.30
CA LYS A 189 10.56 31.96 20.65
C LYS A 189 9.15 32.32 21.08
N GLN A 190 8.22 31.37 21.07
CA GLN A 190 6.84 31.60 21.49
C GLN A 190 6.77 32.05 22.96
N LEU A 191 7.47 31.36 23.86
CA LEU A 191 7.53 31.73 25.28
C LEU A 191 8.15 33.11 25.52
N ARG A 192 9.11 33.51 24.68
CA ARG A 192 9.72 34.84 24.75
C ARG A 192 8.74 35.92 24.30
N ASP A 193 8.03 35.67 23.19
CA ASP A 193 7.07 36.62 22.63
C ASP A 193 5.83 36.76 23.54
N GLU A 194 5.44 35.70 24.26
CA GLU A 194 4.40 35.74 25.31
C GLU A 194 4.85 36.53 26.56
N ARG A 195 6.11 36.35 27.01
CA ARG A 195 6.64 37.07 28.18
C ARG A 195 6.99 38.54 27.91
N TYR A 196 7.42 38.83 26.70
CA TYR A 196 7.85 40.16 26.27
C TYR A 196 7.17 40.50 24.95
N PRO A 197 5.85 40.78 24.98
CA PRO A 197 5.14 41.14 23.77
C PRO A 197 5.80 42.38 23.14
N PRO A 198 5.92 42.41 21.80
CA PRO A 198 6.50 43.56 21.13
C PRO A 198 5.76 44.82 21.57
N LYS A 199 6.50 45.85 21.99
CA LYS A 199 5.91 47.13 22.39
C LYS A 199 5.01 47.62 21.25
N PRO A 200 3.77 48.04 21.54
CA PRO A 200 2.90 48.58 20.51
C PRO A 200 3.61 49.72 19.80
N ALA A 201 3.44 49.79 18.47
CA ALA A 201 4.05 50.85 17.68
C ALA A 201 3.68 52.21 18.30
N PRO A 202 4.66 53.13 18.48
CA PRO A 202 4.37 54.40 19.11
C PRO A 202 3.36 55.18 18.28
N LYS A 203 2.42 55.87 18.94
CA LYS A 203 1.22 56.49 18.33
C LYS A 203 1.52 57.41 17.15
N TRP A 204 2.67 58.10 17.15
CA TRP A 204 3.13 58.95 16.04
C TRP A 204 3.34 58.19 14.72
N ARG A 205 3.48 56.86 14.78
CA ARG A 205 3.64 55.99 13.62
C ARG A 205 2.31 55.49 13.04
N LEU A 206 1.19 55.72 13.74
CA LEU A 206 -0.16 55.30 13.34
C LEU A 206 -1.03 56.47 12.84
N GLY A 207 -0.53 57.70 12.89
CA GLY A 207 -1.28 58.88 12.41
C GLY A 207 -2.56 59.17 13.18
N ILE A 208 -2.66 58.67 14.42
CA ILE A 208 -3.80 58.92 15.32
C ILE A 208 -3.32 59.91 16.38
N GLU A 209 -3.76 61.17 16.26
CA GLU A 209 -3.67 62.19 17.33
C GLU A 209 -4.65 61.89 18.47
#